data_AF-A0A9D4N466-F1
#
_entry.id   AF-A0A9D4N466-F1
#
_cell.length_a   1.000
_cell.length_b   1.000
_cell.length_c   1.000
_cell.angle_alpha   90.00
_cell.angle_beta   90.00
_cell.angle_gamma   90.00
#
_symmetry.space_group_name_H-M   'P 1'
#
loop_
_entity.id
_entity.type
_entity.pdbx_description
1 polymer ?
#
loop_
_entity_poly.entity_id
_entity_poly.type
_entity_poly.pdbx_seq_one_letter_code
_entity_poly.pdbx_strand_id
1 'polypeptide(L)'
;MFRVENTNLTSGHLQIDIADVRLVVHWGAPRNPLSYWQEVGRAGRDGKPSLAVVYPYGRSLVGDSGLSETFKSVECLRLSVLKTLLTK
;
A
#
# COMPACT_ATOMS: atom_id res chain seq x y z
N MET A 1 5.47 2.71 7.76
CA MET A 1 6.65 1.97 7.28
C MET A 1 6.54 0.55 7.79
N PHE A 2 6.33 -0.42 6.90
CA PHE A 2 6.22 -1.82 7.27
C PHE A 2 7.53 -2.31 7.89
N ARG A 3 7.50 -2.71 9.16
CA ARG A 3 8.60 -3.42 9.80
C ARG A 3 8.24 -4.90 9.76
N VAL A 4 8.86 -5.63 8.83
CA VAL A 4 8.80 -7.09 8.78
C VAL A 4 9.90 -7.61 9.68
N GLU A 5 9.53 -8.15 10.84
CA GLU A 5 10.45 -8.84 11.74
C GLU A 5 10.62 -10.30 11.30
N ASN A 6 11.31 -10.50 10.17
CA ASN A 6 12.06 -11.72 9.85
C ASN A 6 12.51 -11.67 8.39
N THR A 7 13.76 -11.28 8.15
CA THR A 7 14.63 -11.88 7.13
C THR A 7 16.06 -11.44 7.39
N ASN A 8 16.99 -12.39 7.28
CA ASN A 8 18.43 -12.16 7.44
C ASN A 8 18.88 -11.02 6.52
N LEU A 9 19.45 -9.99 7.15
CA LEU A 9 19.89 -8.74 6.56
C LEU A 9 21.13 -8.94 5.68
N THR A 10 21.01 -8.68 4.38
CA THR A 10 22.15 -8.28 3.54
C THR A 10 21.82 -6.96 2.85
N SER A 11 22.74 -6.01 3.03
CA SER A 11 22.67 -4.61 2.65
C SER A 11 22.49 -4.37 1.14
N GLY A 12 21.48 -3.58 0.78
CA GLY A 12 21.18 -3.15 -0.59
C GLY A 12 19.69 -3.28 -0.88
N HIS A 13 18.95 -2.15 -0.87
CA HIS A 13 17.52 -2.01 -1.23
C HIS A 13 16.72 -3.33 -1.21
N LEU A 14 16.40 -3.80 0.00
CA LEU A 14 15.68 -5.07 0.22
C LEU A 14 14.29 -5.00 -0.43
N GLN A 15 14.18 -5.47 -1.68
CA GLN A 15 12.91 -5.95 -2.18
C GLN A 15 12.59 -7.20 -1.37
N ILE A 16 11.57 -7.10 -0.52
CA ILE A 16 10.95 -8.24 0.11
C ILE A 16 10.34 -9.06 -1.04
N ASP A 17 11.08 -10.05 -1.53
CA ASP A 17 10.64 -10.97 -2.59
C ASP A 17 10.13 -12.26 -1.97
N ILE A 18 9.06 -12.11 -1.21
CA ILE A 18 8.34 -13.23 -0.61
C ILE A 18 7.14 -13.45 -1.52
N ALA A 19 7.21 -14.48 -2.37
CA ALA A 19 6.18 -14.75 -3.38
C ALA A 19 4.80 -15.04 -2.76
N ASP A 20 4.79 -15.53 -1.52
CA ASP A 20 3.60 -15.99 -0.82
C ASP A 20 3.00 -14.95 0.17
N VAL A 21 3.24 -13.66 -0.03
CA VAL A 21 2.58 -12.61 0.77
C VAL A 21 1.07 -12.56 0.50
N ARG A 22 0.27 -12.92 1.51
CA ARG A 22 -1.20 -12.97 1.44
C ARG A 22 -1.92 -11.73 1.94
N LEU A 23 -1.27 -10.95 2.80
CA LEU A 23 -1.89 -9.80 3.43
C LEU A 23 -0.87 -8.65 3.54
N VAL A 24 -1.27 -7.48 3.06
CA VAL A 24 -0.56 -6.21 3.27
C VAL A 24 -1.46 -5.29 4.09
N VAL A 25 -0.96 -4.79 5.21
CA VAL A 25 -1.71 -3.91 6.12
C VAL A 25 -1.04 -2.55 6.25
N HIS A 26 -1.60 -1.54 5.61
CA HIS A 26 -1.18 -0.16 5.83
C HIS A 26 -1.72 0.34 7.17
N TRP A 27 -0.84 0.45 8.16
CA TRP A 27 -1.15 1.10 9.43
C TRP A 27 -0.95 2.61 9.31
N GLY A 28 -2.04 3.32 9.06
CA GLY A 28 -2.02 4.70 8.60
C GLY A 28 -2.26 4.80 7.09
N ALA A 29 -2.62 6.00 6.67
CA ALA A 29 -2.82 6.36 5.29
C ALA A 29 -1.46 6.34 4.54
N PRO A 30 -1.38 5.73 3.34
CA PRO A 30 -0.20 5.79 2.49
C PRO A 30 0.19 7.24 2.15
N ARG A 31 1.43 7.49 1.71
CA ARG A 31 1.86 8.86 1.38
C ARG A 31 1.22 9.41 0.09
N ASN A 32 1.09 8.56 -0.92
CA ASN A 32 0.45 8.91 -2.19
C ASN A 32 -0.08 7.62 -2.87
N PRO A 33 -0.95 7.73 -3.90
CA PRO A 33 -1.52 6.57 -4.59
C PRO A 33 -0.47 5.65 -5.25
N LEU A 34 0.64 6.21 -5.74
CA LEU A 34 1.73 5.43 -6.35
C LEU A 34 2.47 4.61 -5.30
N SER A 35 2.79 5.20 -4.15
CA SER A 35 3.40 4.48 -3.02
C SER A 35 2.50 3.37 -2.51
N TYR A 36 1.19 3.63 -2.37
CA TYR A 36 0.22 2.57 -2.05
C TYR A 36 0.30 1.42 -3.07
N TRP A 37 0.23 1.73 -4.36
CA TRP A 37 0.25 0.73 -5.42
C TRP A 37 1.54 -0.11 -5.45
N GLN A 38 2.70 0.55 -5.31
CA GLN A 38 4.00 -0.13 -5.25
C GLN A 38 4.14 -1.04 -4.02
N GLU A 39 3.59 -0.62 -2.88
CA GLU A 39 3.67 -1.37 -1.63
C GLU A 39 2.74 -2.58 -1.64
N VAL A 40 1.48 -2.43 -2.07
CA VAL A 40 0.52 -3.55 -2.15
C VAL A 40 0.85 -4.52 -3.28
N GLY A 41 1.52 -4.06 -4.35
CA GLY A 41 1.96 -4.89 -5.47
C GLY A 41 3.01 -5.97 -5.13
N ARG A 42 3.40 -6.06 -3.85
CA ARG A 42 4.24 -7.14 -3.32
C ARG A 42 3.44 -8.39 -2.94
N ALA A 43 2.13 -8.26 -2.72
CA ALA A 43 1.25 -9.38 -2.41
C ALA A 43 0.87 -10.18 -3.66
N GLY A 44 0.55 -11.47 -3.50
CA GLY A 44 -0.08 -12.25 -4.58
C GLY A 44 0.82 -12.54 -5.79
N ARG A 45 2.15 -12.47 -5.64
CA ARG A 45 3.10 -12.75 -6.74
C ARG A 45 3.05 -14.18 -7.26
N ASP A 46 2.57 -15.10 -6.43
CA ASP A 46 2.26 -16.49 -6.78
C ASP A 46 0.92 -16.67 -7.53
N GLY A 47 0.22 -15.58 -7.86
CA GLY A 47 -1.06 -15.59 -8.57
C GLY A 47 -2.26 -16.01 -7.72
N LYS A 48 -2.07 -16.31 -6.43
CA LYS A 48 -3.16 -16.66 -5.52
C LYS A 48 -3.81 -15.40 -4.94
N PRO A 49 -5.08 -15.49 -4.50
CA PRO A 49 -5.75 -14.35 -3.87
C PRO A 49 -4.96 -13.77 -2.70
N SER A 50 -4.88 -12.45 -2.65
CA SER A 50 -4.25 -11.69 -1.57
C SER A 50 -5.06 -10.44 -1.24
N LEU A 51 -4.93 -9.97 0.00
CA LEU A 51 -5.65 -8.80 0.51
C LEU A 51 -4.69 -7.64 0.80
N ALA A 52 -5.17 -6.43 0.53
CA ALA A 52 -4.54 -5.19 0.95
C ALA A 52 -5.56 -4.39 1.75
N VAL A 53 -5.20 -4.05 2.99
CA VAL A 53 -6.07 -3.35 3.93
C VAL A 53 -5.39 -2.08 4.40
N VAL A 54 -6.14 -0.98 4.42
CA VAL A 54 -5.65 0.31 4.94
C VAL A 54 -6.44 0.65 6.19
N TYR A 55 -5.75 0.90 7.30
CA TYR A 55 -6.30 1.38 8.55
C TYR A 55 -5.86 2.83 8.77
N PRO A 56 -6.55 3.81 8.16
CA PRO A 56 -6.25 5.21 8.40
C PRO A 56 -6.71 5.63 9.80
N TYR A 57 -5.95 6.51 10.44
CA TYR A 57 -6.32 7.16 11.70
C TYR A 57 -6.14 8.67 11.57
N GLY A 58 -6.84 9.45 12.40
CA GLY A 58 -6.98 10.90 12.23
C GLY A 58 -5.68 11.64 11.92
N ARG A 59 -4.61 11.41 12.70
CA ARG A 59 -3.30 12.03 12.46
C ARG A 59 -2.67 11.64 11.12
N SER A 60 -2.90 10.42 10.65
CA SER A 60 -2.34 9.95 9.37
C SER A 60 -3.00 10.57 8.15
N LEU A 61 -4.19 11.17 8.30
CA LEU A 61 -4.89 11.88 7.23
C LEU A 61 -4.53 13.36 7.18
N VAL A 62 -3.79 13.86 8.18
CA VAL A 62 -3.36 15.26 8.30
C VAL A 62 -1.94 15.37 7.76
N GLY A 63 -1.77 15.92 6.55
CA GLY A 63 -0.45 16.23 6.00
C GLY A 63 -0.28 16.07 4.49
N ASP A 64 -1.13 15.28 3.82
CA ASP A 64 -1.06 15.09 2.36
C ASP A 64 -2.42 15.40 1.72
N SER A 65 -2.48 16.55 1.03
CA SER A 65 -3.71 17.10 0.43
C SER A 65 -4.33 16.18 -0.62
N GLY A 66 -3.53 15.41 -1.35
CA GLY A 66 -4.04 14.54 -2.42
C GLY A 66 -4.59 13.19 -1.97
N LEU A 67 -4.22 12.71 -0.78
CA LEU A 67 -4.54 11.35 -0.35
C LEU A 67 -5.80 11.26 0.53
N SER A 68 -6.05 12.31 1.29
CA SER A 68 -7.27 12.44 2.09
C SER A 68 -8.52 12.26 1.23
N GLU A 69 -8.57 12.80 0.02
CA GLU A 69 -9.75 12.69 -0.86
C GLU A 69 -9.92 11.29 -1.47
N THR A 70 -8.84 10.66 -1.95
CA THR A 70 -8.90 9.31 -2.55
C THR A 70 -9.43 8.26 -1.57
N PHE A 71 -8.96 8.30 -0.32
CA PHE A 71 -9.35 7.32 0.73
C PHE A 71 -10.60 7.72 1.53
N LYS A 72 -11.07 8.97 1.40
CA LYS A 72 -12.40 9.39 1.89
C LYS A 72 -13.50 9.07 0.88
N SER A 73 -13.17 8.73 -0.37
CA SER A 73 -14.17 8.37 -1.37
C SER A 73 -14.85 7.04 -1.00
N VAL A 74 -16.17 6.97 -1.23
CA VAL A 74 -16.98 5.75 -1.07
C VAL A 74 -16.78 4.77 -2.24
N GLU A 75 -15.88 5.08 -3.17
CA GLU A 75 -15.58 4.26 -4.33
C GLU A 75 -14.63 3.11 -3.99
N CYS A 76 -14.59 2.10 -4.87
CA CYS A 76 -13.60 1.04 -4.79
C CYS A 76 -12.19 1.64 -4.78
N LEU A 77 -11.43 1.39 -3.70
CA LEU A 77 -10.07 1.91 -3.53
C LEU A 77 -9.16 1.58 -4.73
N ARG A 78 -9.29 0.38 -5.29
CA ARG A 78 -8.52 -0.03 -6.49
C ARG A 78 -8.81 0.87 -7.68
N LEU A 79 -10.08 1.20 -7.92
CA LEU A 79 -10.48 2.08 -9.02
C LEU A 79 -10.04 3.53 -8.75
N SER A 80 -10.23 4.01 -7.51
CA SER A 80 -9.85 5.35 -7.10
C SER A 80 -8.35 5.60 -7.31
N VAL A 81 -7.50 4.67 -6.85
CA VAL A 81 -6.05 4.71 -7.07
C VAL A 81 -5.70 4.63 -8.55
N LEU A 82 -6.30 3.70 -9.29
CA LEU A 82 -6.02 3.52 -10.72
C LEU A 82 -6.38 4.77 -11.54
N LYS A 83 -7.53 5.41 -11.27
CA LYS A 83 -7.91 6.68 -11.89
C LYS A 83 -6.84 7.74 -11.64
N THR A 84 -6.42 7.93 -10.39
CA THR A 84 -5.40 8.93 -10.05
C THR A 84 -4.04 8.67 -10.71
N LEU A 85 -3.68 7.40 -10.95
CA LEU A 85 -2.44 7.04 -11.63
C LEU A 85 -2.51 7.24 -13.16
N LEU A 86 -3.70 7.12 -13.76
CA LEU A 86 -3.89 7.25 -15.21
C LEU A 86 -4.19 8.69 -15.67
N THR A 87 -4.61 9.57 -14.76
CA THR A 87 -4.95 10.97 -15.07
C THR A 87 -3.84 11.98 -14.75
N LYS A 88 -2.67 11.50 -14.31
CA LYS A 88 -1.47 12.31 -14.11
C LYS A 88 -0.43 11.95 -15.15
#